data_AF-A0A949GS71-F1
#
_entry.id   AF-A0A949GS71-F1
#
_cell.length_a   1.000
_cell.length_b   1.000
_cell.length_c   1.000
_cell.angle_alpha   90.00
_cell.angle_beta   90.00
_cell.angle_gamma   90.00
#
_symmetry.space_group_name_H-M   'P 1'
#
loop_
_entity.id
_entity.type
_entity.pdbx_description
1 polymer ?
#
loop_
_entity_poly.entity_id
_entity_poly.type
_entity_poly.pdbx_seq_one_letter_code
_entity_poly.pdbx_strand_id
1 'polypeptide(L)'
;MKALSLVYLASASAFCVAIAINSGTRIPGAEKMVALAAPLAKAAAATLNEKAVQPSVAWAVRKDKELFAWMVRLNPPAALSPEKAPVAVAKKEPAKAPPRLVANAAPALRPAILGAPQKQVAAPPEPHLSLDLAPQAPEPPNLTPAPEVNPPDPAELTRVLSHMKLSLTKELYENFDLFLYVSKADHGPWSQRMYVFQKQASGDLKMLYDFPVSTGREVPTPGPTGRLLTTNTPPGYYELDPDRMYRRYHSHEWNQPMPYAMFFTWEKNGYQTGLAIHGATGADISLLGQRASAGCVRLDPRNARLLFQLIHKDYKGLAPRFAYNRRTATMSNDGLLMHDKAGNLQFAEGYKVLVFIENNGGDNIVAALF
;
A
#
# COMPACT_ATOMS: atom_id res chain seq x y z
N MET A 1 -37.35 19.47 -5.51
CA MET A 1 -36.06 20.13 -5.18
C MET A 1 -36.04 20.89 -3.84
N LYS A 2 -37.12 21.54 -3.37
CA LYS A 2 -37.11 22.27 -2.08
C LYS A 2 -37.05 21.39 -0.82
N ALA A 3 -37.63 20.19 -0.84
CA ALA A 3 -37.67 19.28 0.32
C ALA A 3 -36.32 18.61 0.65
N LEU A 4 -35.53 18.25 -0.37
CA LEU A 4 -34.21 17.63 -0.20
C LEU A 4 -33.15 18.63 0.33
N SER A 5 -33.29 19.92 0.00
CA SER A 5 -32.41 20.99 0.52
C SER A 5 -32.62 21.23 2.02
N LEU A 6 -33.86 21.12 2.51
CA LEU A 6 -34.20 21.23 3.94
C LEU A 6 -33.64 20.06 4.77
N VAL A 7 -33.65 18.84 4.24
CA VAL A 7 -33.07 17.66 4.93
C VAL A 7 -31.54 17.75 5.01
N TYR A 8 -30.89 18.27 3.97
CA TYR A 8 -29.43 18.46 3.98
C TYR A 8 -29.00 19.56 4.95
N LEU A 9 -29.71 20.69 4.99
CA LEU A 9 -29.46 21.76 5.96
C LEU A 9 -29.73 21.33 7.42
N ALA A 10 -30.76 20.51 7.65
CA ALA A 10 -31.05 19.97 8.98
C ALA A 10 -29.97 18.98 9.45
N SER A 11 -29.48 18.13 8.56
CA SER A 11 -28.39 17.16 8.83
C SER A 11 -27.06 17.86 9.13
N ALA A 12 -26.70 18.88 8.35
CA ALA A 12 -25.48 19.66 8.57
C ALA A 12 -25.53 20.45 9.89
N SER A 13 -26.71 20.97 10.26
CA SER A 13 -26.91 21.69 11.52
C SER A 13 -26.81 20.78 12.74
N ALA A 14 -27.32 19.55 12.66
CA ALA A 14 -27.20 18.54 13.72
C ALA A 14 -25.74 18.12 13.95
N PHE A 15 -24.94 18.02 12.89
CA PHE A 15 -23.52 17.66 12.97
C PHE A 15 -22.68 18.78 13.64
N CYS A 16 -22.94 20.04 13.31
CA CYS A 16 -22.27 21.19 13.95
C CYS A 16 -22.61 21.31 15.46
N VAL A 17 -23.86 21.00 15.86
CA VAL A 17 -24.27 21.03 17.27
C VAL A 17 -23.59 19.90 18.07
N ALA A 18 -23.44 18.71 17.48
CA ALA A 18 -22.74 17.59 18.12
C ALA A 18 -21.24 17.87 18.35
N ILE A 19 -20.58 18.56 17.41
CA ILE A 19 -19.17 18.99 17.55
C ILE A 19 -19.03 20.08 18.63
N ALA A 20 -19.98 21.02 18.72
CA ALA A 20 -19.96 22.07 19.75
C ALA A 20 -20.15 21.52 21.17
N ILE A 21 -21.05 20.54 21.34
CA ILE A 21 -21.27 19.86 22.64
C ILE A 21 -20.04 19.03 23.05
N ASN A 22 -19.37 18.36 22.10
CA ASN A 22 -18.17 17.56 22.37
C ASN A 22 -16.92 18.41 22.68
N SER A 23 -16.90 19.68 22.28
CA SER A 23 -15.79 20.61 22.51
C SER A 23 -15.97 21.52 23.74
N GLY A 24 -17.06 21.34 24.52
CA GLY A 24 -17.28 22.02 25.79
C GLY A 24 -17.62 23.52 25.68
N THR A 25 -17.93 24.01 24.48
CA THR A 25 -18.31 25.42 24.27
C THR A 25 -19.82 25.60 24.50
N ARG A 26 -20.20 26.39 25.51
CA ARG A 26 -21.62 26.76 25.73
C ARG A 26 -22.04 27.80 24.70
N ILE A 27 -22.90 27.41 23.75
CA ILE A 27 -23.55 28.34 22.81
C ILE A 27 -24.85 28.86 23.48
N PRO A 28 -24.98 30.18 23.72
CA PRO A 28 -26.21 30.76 24.25
C PRO A 28 -27.39 30.51 23.29
N GLY A 29 -28.48 29.92 23.78
CA GLY A 29 -29.68 29.62 22.96
C GLY A 29 -29.74 28.21 22.35
N ALA A 30 -28.78 27.34 22.63
CA ALA A 30 -28.76 25.96 22.14
C ALA A 30 -30.02 25.15 22.51
N GLU A 31 -30.63 25.41 23.68
CA GLU A 31 -31.84 24.73 24.13
C GLU A 31 -33.05 24.96 23.20
N LYS A 32 -33.19 26.16 22.62
CA LYS A 32 -34.25 26.46 21.66
C LYS A 32 -34.03 25.76 20.31
N MET A 33 -32.77 25.59 19.88
CA MET A 33 -32.45 24.89 18.63
C MET A 33 -32.61 23.37 18.74
N VAL A 34 -32.29 22.79 19.90
CA VAL A 34 -32.52 21.36 20.17
C VAL A 34 -34.02 21.03 20.22
N ALA A 35 -34.83 21.90 20.83
CA ALA A 35 -36.28 21.74 20.86
C ALA A 35 -36.94 21.76 19.46
N LEU A 36 -36.40 22.56 18.53
CA LEU A 36 -36.87 22.65 17.15
C LEU A 36 -36.40 21.46 16.28
N ALA A 37 -35.22 20.90 16.56
CA ALA A 37 -34.63 19.80 15.77
C ALA A 37 -35.14 18.41 16.17
N ALA A 38 -35.57 18.22 17.43
CA ALA A 38 -36.03 16.94 17.95
C ALA A 38 -37.20 16.28 17.18
N PRO A 39 -38.27 17.00 16.78
CA PRO A 39 -39.35 16.38 16.00
C PRO A 39 -38.93 16.00 14.57
N LEU A 40 -37.99 16.73 13.96
CA LEU A 40 -37.44 16.44 12.61
C LEU A 40 -36.56 15.19 12.61
N ALA A 41 -35.72 15.02 13.63
CA ALA A 41 -34.89 13.83 13.80
C ALA A 41 -35.74 12.57 14.03
N LYS A 42 -36.85 12.69 14.76
CA LYS A 42 -37.79 11.59 15.03
C LYS A 42 -38.54 11.16 13.76
N ALA A 43 -38.91 12.11 12.90
CA ALA A 43 -39.52 11.82 11.60
C ALA A 43 -38.53 11.13 10.64
N ALA A 44 -37.27 11.60 10.58
CA ALA A 44 -36.23 10.98 9.75
C ALA A 44 -35.90 9.54 10.18
N ALA A 45 -35.88 9.27 11.50
CA ALA A 45 -35.67 7.92 12.03
C ALA A 45 -36.82 6.96 11.70
N ALA A 46 -38.07 7.45 11.66
CA ALA A 46 -39.22 6.63 11.28
C ALA A 46 -39.19 6.26 9.78
N THR A 47 -38.80 7.20 8.90
CA THR A 47 -38.73 6.95 7.45
C THR A 47 -37.58 6.01 7.04
N LEU A 48 -36.48 6.00 7.83
CA LEU A 48 -35.36 5.07 7.62
C LEU A 48 -35.70 3.62 8.01
N ASN A 49 -36.64 3.43 8.95
CA ASN A 49 -36.99 2.10 9.46
C ASN A 49 -38.00 1.34 8.58
N GLU A 50 -38.78 2.03 7.75
CA GLU A 50 -39.70 1.41 6.76
C GLU A 50 -38.98 0.91 5.49
N LYS A 51 -37.71 1.28 5.26
CA LYS A 51 -36.93 0.89 4.06
C LYS A 51 -35.83 -0.15 4.30
N ALA A 52 -35.96 -0.95 5.36
CA ALA A 52 -35.16 -2.17 5.61
C ALA A 52 -33.64 -2.01 5.44
N VAL A 53 -33.05 -1.02 6.12
CA VAL A 53 -31.62 -1.01 6.46
C VAL A 53 -31.54 -1.21 7.97
N GLN A 54 -31.11 -2.38 8.43
CA GLN A 54 -30.80 -2.59 9.85
C GLN A 54 -29.31 -2.28 10.10
N PRO A 55 -28.95 -1.13 10.68
CA PRO A 55 -27.63 -0.98 11.30
C PRO A 55 -27.59 -1.80 12.59
N SER A 56 -26.51 -2.56 12.78
CA SER A 56 -26.18 -3.29 13.99
C SER A 56 -25.76 -2.35 15.12
N VAL A 57 -26.74 -1.63 15.68
CA VAL A 57 -26.62 -0.97 16.99
C VAL A 57 -27.96 -1.19 17.71
N ALA A 58 -27.99 -2.13 18.65
CA ALA A 58 -29.16 -2.37 19.48
C ALA A 58 -29.21 -1.33 20.60
N TRP A 59 -30.27 -0.52 20.64
CA TRP A 59 -30.57 0.38 21.74
C TRP A 59 -31.61 -0.30 22.64
N ALA A 60 -31.26 -0.58 23.88
CA ALA A 60 -32.22 -1.02 24.89
C ALA A 60 -32.60 0.17 25.78
N VAL A 61 -33.89 0.49 25.87
CA VAL A 61 -34.41 1.50 26.80
C VAL A 61 -34.98 0.76 28.02
N ARG A 62 -34.38 0.94 29.21
CA ARG A 62 -35.03 0.61 30.49
C ARG A 62 -35.71 1.86 31.07
N LYS A 63 -36.75 1.63 31.88
CA LYS A 63 -37.69 2.62 32.42
C LYS A 63 -37.08 3.41 33.60
N ASP A 64 -35.97 4.06 33.37
CA ASP A 64 -35.31 4.93 34.34
C ASP A 64 -34.34 5.84 33.58
N LYS A 65 -34.57 7.14 33.71
CA LYS A 65 -34.08 8.21 32.84
C LYS A 65 -32.59 8.50 33.00
N GLU A 66 -31.69 7.56 32.68
CA GLU A 66 -30.26 7.84 32.50
C GLU A 66 -29.65 7.04 31.33
N LEU A 67 -28.98 7.73 30.40
CA LEU A 67 -28.24 7.15 29.28
C LEU A 67 -26.77 7.00 29.68
N PHE A 68 -26.29 5.76 29.83
CA PHE A 68 -24.85 5.45 29.92
C PHE A 68 -24.39 4.68 28.69
N ALA A 69 -23.34 5.17 28.02
CA ALA A 69 -22.56 4.41 27.05
C ALA A 69 -21.41 3.69 27.78
N TRP A 70 -21.27 2.39 27.56
CA TRP A 70 -20.07 1.66 27.96
C TRP A 70 -18.91 2.02 27.02
N MET A 71 -17.95 2.83 27.49
CA MET A 71 -16.65 3.01 26.85
C MET A 71 -15.59 2.16 27.55
N VAL A 72 -14.85 1.37 26.76
CA VAL A 72 -13.55 0.82 27.15
C VAL A 72 -12.58 1.98 27.39
N ARG A 73 -11.93 1.99 28.57
CA ARG A 73 -11.02 3.03 29.06
C ARG A 73 -9.82 3.26 28.14
N LEU A 74 -9.53 4.52 27.85
CA LEU A 74 -8.19 5.02 27.54
C LEU A 74 -7.86 6.14 28.54
N ASN A 75 -6.70 6.04 29.19
CA ASN A 75 -6.17 7.06 30.10
C ASN A 75 -5.75 8.34 29.31
N PRO A 76 -5.88 9.54 29.89
CA PRO A 76 -5.61 10.81 29.21
C PRO A 76 -4.12 11.22 29.27
N PRO A 77 -3.60 12.01 28.31
CA PRO A 77 -2.33 12.73 28.48
C PRO A 77 -2.53 14.07 29.21
N ALA A 78 -1.46 14.49 29.90
CA ALA A 78 -1.38 15.64 30.78
C ALA A 78 -1.53 17.02 30.08
N ALA A 79 -2.03 17.98 30.85
CA ALA A 79 -2.29 19.36 30.46
C ALA A 79 -1.02 20.21 30.26
N LEU A 80 -1.09 21.16 29.32
CA LEU A 80 -0.15 22.28 29.16
C LEU A 80 -0.90 23.59 29.42
N SER A 81 -0.35 24.47 30.27
CA SER A 81 -0.77 25.86 30.47
C SER A 81 0.10 26.82 29.62
N PRO A 82 -0.39 28.05 29.32
CA PRO A 82 0.16 28.89 28.25
C PRO A 82 1.10 29.98 28.77
N GLU A 83 2.07 30.39 27.96
CA GLU A 83 2.74 31.70 28.13
C GLU A 83 3.09 32.33 26.76
N LYS A 84 3.09 33.67 26.75
CA LYS A 84 2.99 34.57 25.58
C LYS A 84 4.32 34.80 24.82
N ALA A 85 4.16 35.28 23.58
CA ALA A 85 5.15 35.62 22.55
C ALA A 85 6.15 36.74 22.91
N PRO A 86 7.17 37.02 22.05
CA PRO A 86 6.92 37.94 20.93
C PRO A 86 7.58 37.58 19.57
N VAL A 87 7.13 38.35 18.58
CA VAL A 87 7.39 38.35 17.13
C VAL A 87 8.82 38.76 16.76
N ALA A 88 9.36 38.20 15.66
CA ALA A 88 10.38 38.85 14.83
C ALA A 88 10.15 38.54 13.34
N VAL A 89 10.33 39.56 12.51
CA VAL A 89 10.04 39.64 11.07
C VAL A 89 11.34 39.52 10.25
N ALA A 90 11.27 38.87 9.08
CA ALA A 90 11.88 39.25 7.77
C ALA A 90 12.67 38.17 7.01
N LYS A 91 12.13 37.83 5.82
CA LYS A 91 12.75 37.71 4.47
C LYS A 91 14.06 36.91 4.27
N LYS A 92 14.03 35.88 3.39
CA LYS A 92 14.33 35.93 1.94
C LYS A 92 14.74 34.53 1.43
N GLU A 93 14.11 34.09 0.35
CA GLU A 93 14.42 32.88 -0.43
C GLU A 93 15.82 32.97 -1.08
N PRO A 94 16.56 31.85 -1.23
CA PRO A 94 16.79 31.38 -2.61
C PRO A 94 16.95 29.85 -2.81
N ALA A 95 16.58 29.43 -4.02
CA ALA A 95 17.13 28.39 -4.92
C ALA A 95 17.28 26.91 -4.46
N LYS A 96 16.65 26.02 -5.23
CA LYS A 96 16.71 24.55 -5.17
C LYS A 96 18.15 24.01 -5.26
N ALA A 97 18.52 23.17 -4.31
CA ALA A 97 19.76 22.39 -4.28
C ALA A 97 19.55 20.96 -4.83
N PRO A 98 20.59 20.29 -5.37
CA PRO A 98 20.51 18.96 -5.94
C PRO A 98 20.21 17.85 -4.89
N PRO A 99 19.73 16.67 -5.33
CA PRO A 99 19.27 15.60 -4.44
C PRO A 99 20.37 15.13 -3.48
N ARG A 100 20.02 15.09 -2.19
CA ARG A 100 20.92 14.71 -1.11
C ARG A 100 20.83 13.20 -0.87
N LEU A 101 21.85 12.47 -1.28
CA LEU A 101 22.07 11.07 -0.90
C LEU A 101 22.28 11.01 0.62
N VAL A 102 21.50 10.19 1.32
CA VAL A 102 21.72 9.88 2.74
C VAL A 102 22.17 8.43 2.82
N ALA A 103 23.42 8.21 3.26
CA ALA A 103 23.96 6.88 3.50
C ALA A 103 23.22 6.17 4.65
N ASN A 104 23.03 4.86 4.52
CA ASN A 104 22.46 3.99 5.54
C ASN A 104 23.30 4.04 6.83
N ALA A 105 22.75 4.62 7.90
CA ALA A 105 23.24 4.43 9.26
C ALA A 105 22.12 3.85 10.12
N ALA A 106 22.09 2.53 10.24
CA ALA A 106 21.39 1.83 11.32
C ALA A 106 22.31 1.80 12.56
N PRO A 107 21.78 1.92 13.79
CA PRO A 107 22.61 1.91 15.00
C PRO A 107 23.16 0.51 15.30
N ALA A 108 24.45 0.43 15.59
CA ALA A 108 25.14 -0.80 15.95
C ALA A 108 24.66 -1.33 17.32
N LEU A 109 24.28 -2.60 17.37
CA LEU A 109 24.09 -3.35 18.61
C LEU A 109 25.00 -4.58 18.64
N ARG A 110 25.92 -4.56 19.63
CA ARG A 110 26.73 -5.63 20.25
C ARG A 110 28.19 -5.81 19.78
N PRO A 111 29.14 -6.01 20.73
CA PRO A 111 30.57 -6.09 20.46
C PRO A 111 31.03 -7.48 19.97
N ALA A 112 32.15 -7.47 19.26
CA ALA A 112 32.82 -8.65 18.70
C ALA A 112 33.46 -9.54 19.78
N ILE A 113 33.34 -10.86 19.59
CA ILE A 113 34.05 -11.89 20.36
C ILE A 113 35.44 -12.07 19.74
N LEU A 114 36.47 -12.04 20.60
CA LEU A 114 37.88 -12.25 20.25
C LEU A 114 38.14 -13.60 19.57
N GLY A 115 39.03 -13.59 18.58
CA GLY A 115 39.37 -14.72 17.72
C GLY A 115 40.33 -15.74 18.33
N ALA A 116 40.41 -16.89 17.64
CA ALA A 116 41.44 -17.92 17.78
C ALA A 116 42.25 -18.00 16.46
N PRO A 117 43.54 -18.39 16.49
CA PRO A 117 44.49 -18.11 15.42
C PRO A 117 44.38 -19.07 14.23
N GLN A 118 44.36 -18.53 13.01
CA GLN A 118 44.50 -19.29 11.78
C GLN A 118 45.99 -19.50 11.45
N LYS A 119 46.37 -20.76 11.21
CA LYS A 119 47.67 -21.15 10.66
C LYS A 119 47.80 -20.68 9.21
N GLN A 120 48.90 -19.99 8.90
CA GLN A 120 49.38 -19.72 7.55
C GLN A 120 49.69 -21.04 6.82
N VAL A 121 49.11 -21.22 5.63
CA VAL A 121 49.55 -22.22 4.65
C VAL A 121 49.93 -21.46 3.38
N ALA A 122 51.14 -21.72 2.91
CA ALA A 122 51.77 -21.07 1.77
C ALA A 122 51.07 -21.42 0.43
N ALA A 123 51.02 -20.44 -0.47
CA ALA A 123 50.49 -20.58 -1.82
C ALA A 123 51.49 -21.28 -2.78
N PRO A 124 51.05 -22.20 -3.66
CA PRO A 124 51.82 -22.63 -4.82
C PRO A 124 51.65 -21.69 -6.03
N PRO A 125 52.55 -21.72 -7.02
CA PRO A 125 52.68 -20.68 -8.05
C PRO A 125 51.62 -20.78 -9.15
N GLU A 126 51.23 -19.63 -9.70
CA GLU A 126 50.25 -19.52 -10.80
C GLU A 126 50.78 -20.10 -12.11
N PRO A 127 49.97 -20.87 -12.86
CA PRO A 127 50.13 -21.00 -14.29
C PRO A 127 49.33 -19.89 -14.98
N HIS A 128 50.03 -19.12 -15.82
CA HIS A 128 49.45 -18.15 -16.74
C HIS A 128 48.39 -18.85 -17.63
N LEU A 129 47.11 -18.51 -17.44
CA LEU A 129 46.05 -18.87 -18.38
C LEU A 129 45.75 -17.65 -19.26
N SER A 130 46.08 -17.78 -20.53
CA SER A 130 45.67 -16.92 -21.62
C SER A 130 44.14 -16.70 -21.58
N LEU A 131 43.70 -15.44 -21.60
CA LEU A 131 42.30 -15.11 -21.84
C LEU A 131 41.96 -15.44 -23.30
N ASP A 132 41.58 -16.69 -23.57
CA ASP A 132 40.69 -16.96 -24.68
C ASP A 132 39.32 -16.39 -24.28
N LEU A 133 38.88 -15.37 -25.03
CA LEU A 133 37.52 -14.84 -24.94
C LEU A 133 36.55 -16.01 -25.15
N ALA A 134 35.99 -16.52 -24.05
CA ALA A 134 34.81 -17.36 -24.11
C ALA A 134 33.73 -16.60 -24.90
N PRO A 135 33.06 -17.23 -25.88
CA PRO A 135 31.99 -16.57 -26.61
C PRO A 135 30.97 -16.03 -25.61
N GLN A 136 30.60 -14.75 -25.78
CA GLN A 136 29.51 -14.13 -25.03
C GLN A 136 28.35 -15.11 -24.97
N ALA A 137 27.91 -15.45 -23.76
CA ALA A 137 26.69 -16.23 -23.58
C ALA A 137 25.60 -15.56 -24.42
N PRO A 138 24.84 -16.33 -25.24
CA PRO A 138 23.82 -15.76 -26.09
C PRO A 138 22.87 -14.91 -25.24
N GLU A 139 22.52 -13.72 -25.74
CA GLU A 139 21.46 -12.91 -25.15
C GLU A 139 20.27 -13.83 -24.82
N PRO A 140 19.70 -13.73 -23.61
CA PRO A 140 18.61 -14.62 -23.24
C PRO A 140 17.50 -14.49 -24.29
N PRO A 141 16.96 -15.61 -24.79
CA PRO A 141 15.89 -15.56 -25.78
C PRO A 141 14.77 -14.68 -25.23
N ASN A 142 14.18 -13.84 -26.10
CA ASN A 142 13.01 -13.02 -25.79
C ASN A 142 12.10 -13.78 -24.85
N LEU A 143 12.12 -13.42 -23.56
CA LEU A 143 11.31 -14.09 -22.56
C LEU A 143 9.87 -13.70 -22.86
N THR A 144 9.16 -14.57 -23.55
CA THR A 144 7.76 -14.35 -23.85
C THR A 144 6.94 -14.60 -22.58
N PRO A 145 5.90 -13.77 -22.33
CA PRO A 145 4.93 -14.06 -21.29
C PRO A 145 4.35 -15.47 -21.42
N ALA A 146 3.86 -16.00 -20.31
CA ALA A 146 2.99 -17.18 -20.35
C ALA A 146 1.81 -16.93 -21.30
N PRO A 147 1.37 -17.94 -22.08
CA PRO A 147 0.21 -17.81 -22.97
C PRO A 147 -0.98 -17.27 -22.18
N GLU A 148 -1.52 -16.14 -22.62
CA GLU A 148 -2.70 -15.53 -22.02
C GLU A 148 -3.94 -16.35 -22.39
N VAL A 149 -4.75 -16.70 -21.39
CA VAL A 149 -5.97 -17.48 -21.62
C VAL A 149 -7.09 -16.60 -22.20
N ASN A 150 -7.04 -15.27 -21.98
CA ASN A 150 -7.88 -14.26 -22.61
C ASN A 150 -7.21 -12.87 -22.47
N PRO A 151 -6.75 -12.23 -23.56
CA PRO A 151 -6.24 -10.86 -23.51
C PRO A 151 -7.40 -9.88 -23.26
N PRO A 152 -7.18 -8.79 -22.51
CA PRO A 152 -8.20 -7.77 -22.26
C PRO A 152 -8.57 -7.02 -23.55
N ASP A 153 -9.84 -6.64 -23.67
CA ASP A 153 -10.35 -5.77 -24.74
C ASP A 153 -9.58 -4.44 -24.76
N PRO A 154 -9.16 -3.90 -25.94
CA PRO A 154 -8.60 -2.55 -26.06
C PRO A 154 -9.37 -1.44 -25.33
N ALA A 155 -10.70 -1.54 -25.25
CA ALA A 155 -11.51 -0.61 -24.46
C ALA A 155 -11.20 -0.72 -22.96
N GLU A 156 -11.08 -1.95 -22.44
CA GLU A 156 -10.71 -2.22 -21.05
C GLU A 156 -9.30 -1.72 -20.75
N LEU A 157 -8.35 -1.92 -21.66
CA LEU A 157 -6.99 -1.40 -21.52
C LEU A 157 -6.97 0.12 -21.29
N THR A 158 -7.82 0.85 -22.02
CA THR A 158 -7.95 2.32 -21.89
C THR A 158 -8.53 2.70 -20.53
N ARG A 159 -9.51 1.94 -20.02
CA ARG A 159 -10.12 2.17 -18.71
C ARG A 159 -9.12 1.92 -17.58
N VAL A 160 -8.37 0.81 -17.64
CA VAL A 160 -7.32 0.49 -16.67
C VAL A 160 -6.25 1.59 -16.66
N LEU A 161 -5.78 2.00 -17.84
CA LEU A 161 -4.77 3.05 -17.97
C LEU A 161 -5.25 4.38 -17.39
N SER A 162 -6.50 4.74 -17.65
CA SER A 162 -7.10 5.98 -17.13
C SER A 162 -7.22 5.92 -15.60
N HIS A 163 -7.70 4.79 -15.06
CA HIS A 163 -7.80 4.57 -13.63
C HIS A 163 -6.44 4.63 -12.92
N MET A 164 -5.42 4.01 -13.52
CA MET A 164 -4.04 4.06 -13.04
C MET A 164 -3.54 5.51 -12.96
N LYS A 165 -3.71 6.30 -14.03
CA LYS A 165 -3.28 7.70 -14.06
C LYS A 165 -3.99 8.55 -13.00
N LEU A 166 -5.29 8.32 -12.76
CA LEU A 166 -6.06 9.04 -11.74
C LEU A 166 -5.68 8.67 -10.30
N SER A 167 -5.17 7.46 -10.09
CA SER A 167 -4.75 6.98 -8.78
C SER A 167 -3.38 7.54 -8.36
N LEU A 168 -2.55 7.96 -9.31
CA LEU A 168 -1.23 8.50 -9.04
C LEU A 168 -1.27 9.97 -8.64
N THR A 169 -0.61 10.30 -7.53
CA THR A 169 -0.24 11.69 -7.25
C THR A 169 0.83 12.16 -8.24
N LYS A 170 0.98 13.48 -8.38
CA LYS A 170 2.05 14.06 -9.21
C LYS A 170 3.43 13.54 -8.82
N GLU A 171 3.73 13.48 -7.52
CA GLU A 171 5.04 13.01 -7.05
C GLU A 171 5.28 11.54 -7.36
N LEU A 172 4.28 10.67 -7.18
CA LEU A 172 4.40 9.25 -7.55
C LEU A 172 4.62 9.12 -9.05
N TYR A 173 3.84 9.84 -9.86
CA TYR A 173 3.99 9.77 -11.31
C TYR A 173 5.35 10.32 -11.80
N GLU A 174 5.87 11.38 -11.20
CA GLU A 174 7.13 12.01 -11.61
C GLU A 174 8.37 11.18 -11.27
N ASN A 175 8.36 10.44 -10.15
CA ASN A 175 9.56 9.83 -9.59
C ASN A 175 9.71 8.32 -9.87
N PHE A 176 8.71 7.68 -10.46
CA PHE A 176 8.75 6.26 -10.85
C PHE A 176 8.63 6.07 -12.36
N ASP A 177 9.23 4.99 -12.89
CA ASP A 177 9.33 4.71 -14.32
C ASP A 177 8.56 3.44 -14.74
N LEU A 178 8.44 2.47 -13.83
CA LEU A 178 7.61 1.27 -14.02
C LEU A 178 6.50 1.27 -12.96
N PHE A 179 5.29 0.95 -13.39
CA PHE A 179 4.13 0.87 -12.52
C PHE A 179 3.51 -0.51 -12.61
N LEU A 180 3.41 -1.20 -11.47
CA LEU A 180 2.78 -2.51 -11.34
C LEU A 180 1.42 -2.30 -10.68
N TYR A 181 0.37 -2.25 -11.49
CA TYR A 181 -0.99 -2.15 -10.99
C TYR A 181 -1.57 -3.54 -10.75
N VAL A 182 -1.95 -3.86 -9.50
CA VAL A 182 -2.55 -5.13 -9.12
C VAL A 182 -3.97 -4.90 -8.62
N SER A 183 -4.95 -5.41 -9.36
CA SER A 183 -6.29 -5.53 -8.83
C SER A 183 -6.40 -6.84 -8.04
N LYS A 184 -6.57 -6.70 -6.73
CA LYS A 184 -6.87 -7.83 -5.84
C LYS A 184 -8.36 -8.14 -5.76
N ALA A 185 -9.20 -7.51 -6.58
CA ALA A 185 -10.63 -7.82 -6.60
C ALA A 185 -10.87 -9.31 -6.88
N ASP A 186 -11.98 -9.84 -6.39
CA ASP A 186 -12.46 -11.22 -6.65
C ASP A 186 -13.55 -11.27 -7.72
N HIS A 187 -13.93 -10.11 -8.25
CA HIS A 187 -14.92 -9.95 -9.31
C HIS A 187 -14.58 -8.73 -10.19
N GLY A 188 -15.23 -8.65 -11.34
CA GLY A 188 -15.01 -7.61 -12.33
C GLY A 188 -13.90 -7.96 -13.34
N PRO A 189 -13.86 -7.26 -14.49
CA PRO A 189 -12.94 -7.56 -15.59
C PRO A 189 -11.44 -7.48 -15.21
N TRP A 190 -11.10 -6.73 -14.17
CA TRP A 190 -9.72 -6.54 -13.73
C TRP A 190 -9.33 -7.48 -12.58
N SER A 191 -10.27 -8.25 -12.04
CA SER A 191 -10.04 -9.10 -10.87
C SER A 191 -8.85 -10.03 -11.04
N GLN A 192 -8.01 -10.07 -10.00
CA GLN A 192 -6.85 -10.96 -9.95
C GLN A 192 -5.94 -10.78 -11.17
N ARG A 193 -5.68 -9.53 -11.55
CA ARG A 193 -4.73 -9.18 -12.61
C ARG A 193 -3.66 -8.21 -12.15
N MET A 194 -2.51 -8.28 -12.80
CA MET A 194 -1.42 -7.33 -12.71
C MET A 194 -1.15 -6.74 -14.08
N TYR A 195 -1.27 -5.42 -14.18
CA TYR A 195 -0.91 -4.65 -15.36
C TYR A 195 0.43 -3.96 -15.14
N VAL A 196 1.34 -4.14 -16.07
CA VAL A 196 2.69 -3.57 -16.02
C VAL A 196 2.76 -2.41 -17.01
N PHE A 197 2.93 -1.20 -16.51
CA PHE A 197 3.05 0.01 -17.34
C PHE A 197 4.45 0.60 -17.26
N GLN A 198 5.05 0.85 -18.42
CA GLN A 198 6.31 1.57 -18.55
C GLN A 198 6.04 3.01 -18.95
N LYS A 199 6.61 3.96 -18.20
CA LYS A 199 6.66 5.37 -18.57
C LYS A 199 7.61 5.58 -19.74
N GLN A 200 7.08 6.13 -20.83
CA GLN A 200 7.83 6.49 -22.02
C GLN A 200 8.50 7.85 -21.83
N ALA A 201 9.47 8.16 -22.68
CA ALA A 201 10.11 9.48 -22.70
C ALA A 201 9.13 10.62 -22.97
N SER A 202 8.00 10.37 -23.66
CA SER A 202 6.91 11.34 -23.84
C SER A 202 6.15 11.65 -22.55
N GLY A 203 6.32 10.84 -21.50
CA GLY A 203 5.51 10.81 -20.29
C GLY A 203 4.37 9.79 -20.37
N ASP A 204 3.99 9.31 -21.55
CA ASP A 204 2.89 8.36 -21.63
C ASP A 204 3.20 7.03 -20.94
N LEU A 205 2.17 6.41 -20.38
CA LEU A 205 2.28 5.07 -19.80
C LEU A 205 1.89 4.05 -20.88
N LYS A 206 2.85 3.23 -21.29
CA LYS A 206 2.63 2.11 -22.21
C LYS A 206 2.47 0.82 -21.41
N MET A 207 1.40 0.08 -21.64
CA MET A 207 1.27 -1.26 -21.07
C MET A 207 2.28 -2.20 -21.75
N LEU A 208 3.09 -2.87 -20.95
CA LEU A 208 4.01 -3.92 -21.38
C LEU A 208 3.37 -5.29 -21.26
N TYR A 209 2.71 -5.55 -20.14
CA TYR A 209 2.17 -6.85 -19.81
C TYR A 209 0.86 -6.76 -19.04
N ASP A 210 0.06 -7.81 -19.20
CA ASP A 210 -1.09 -8.10 -18.39
C ASP A 210 -1.00 -9.56 -17.91
N PHE A 211 -0.87 -9.75 -16.60
CA PHE A 211 -0.69 -11.07 -16.00
C PHE A 211 -1.89 -11.46 -15.13
N PRO A 212 -2.41 -12.69 -15.26
CA PRO A 212 -3.23 -13.25 -14.20
C PRO A 212 -2.38 -13.42 -12.94
N VAL A 213 -2.94 -13.06 -11.79
CA VAL A 213 -2.28 -13.19 -10.49
C VAL A 213 -3.12 -13.99 -9.50
N SER A 214 -2.54 -14.42 -8.40
CA SER A 214 -3.29 -14.87 -7.24
C SER A 214 -2.86 -14.07 -6.01
N THR A 215 -3.80 -13.31 -5.45
CA THR A 215 -3.59 -12.54 -4.21
C THR A 215 -4.12 -13.31 -3.01
N GLY A 216 -4.01 -12.70 -1.83
CA GLY A 216 -4.40 -13.29 -0.55
C GLY A 216 -5.84 -13.78 -0.53
N ARG A 217 -6.11 -14.86 0.21
CA ARG A 217 -7.47 -15.38 0.46
C ARG A 217 -8.38 -14.40 1.21
N GLU A 218 -7.79 -13.38 1.84
CA GLU A 218 -8.51 -12.39 2.65
C GLU A 218 -9.26 -12.97 3.87
N VAL A 219 -8.94 -14.20 4.27
CA VAL A 219 -9.53 -14.87 5.44
C VAL A 219 -8.43 -15.53 6.28
N PRO A 220 -8.55 -15.53 7.62
CA PRO A 220 -7.59 -16.23 8.47
C PRO A 220 -7.49 -17.71 8.07
N THR A 221 -6.27 -18.18 7.81
CA THR A 221 -6.00 -19.54 7.33
C THR A 221 -4.96 -20.21 8.22
N PRO A 222 -5.10 -21.51 8.56
CA PRO A 222 -4.07 -22.24 9.29
C PRO A 222 -2.74 -22.25 8.52
N GLY A 223 -1.66 -21.82 9.17
CA GLY A 223 -0.30 -21.95 8.66
C GLY A 223 0.26 -23.37 8.90
N PRO A 224 1.54 -23.60 8.52
CA PRO A 224 2.20 -24.91 8.68
C PRO A 224 2.22 -25.45 10.12
N THR A 225 2.18 -24.56 11.11
CA THR A 225 2.14 -24.92 12.54
C THR A 225 0.73 -25.12 13.09
N GLY A 226 -0.30 -25.00 12.24
CA GLY A 226 -1.72 -25.06 12.63
C GLY A 226 -2.27 -23.75 13.21
N ARG A 227 -1.43 -22.76 13.52
CA ARG A 227 -1.87 -21.43 13.97
C ARG A 227 -2.56 -20.68 12.84
N LEU A 228 -3.67 -20.01 13.14
CA LEU A 228 -4.33 -19.11 12.20
C LEU A 228 -3.45 -17.89 11.91
N LEU A 229 -3.19 -17.65 10.63
CA LEU A 229 -2.44 -16.52 10.11
C LEU A 229 -3.32 -15.66 9.21
N THR A 230 -2.99 -14.37 9.15
CA THR A 230 -3.64 -13.41 8.26
C THR A 230 -3.14 -13.60 6.84
N THR A 231 -4.05 -13.71 5.87
CA THR A 231 -3.71 -13.86 4.44
C THR A 231 -4.26 -12.73 3.58
N ASN A 232 -4.42 -11.54 4.15
CA ASN A 232 -4.86 -10.38 3.38
C ASN A 232 -3.70 -9.90 2.49
N THR A 233 -4.01 -9.47 1.27
CA THR A 233 -3.09 -8.62 0.49
C THR A 233 -3.51 -7.18 0.74
N PRO A 234 -2.77 -6.40 1.55
CA PRO A 234 -3.22 -5.05 1.90
C PRO A 234 -3.18 -4.13 0.66
N PRO A 235 -4.25 -3.38 0.38
CA PRO A 235 -4.21 -2.38 -0.67
C PRO A 235 -3.25 -1.23 -0.28
N GLY A 236 -2.70 -0.55 -1.26
CA GLY A 236 -1.78 0.56 -1.09
C GLY A 236 -0.67 0.60 -2.13
N TYR A 237 0.28 1.49 -1.88
CA TYR A 237 1.47 1.71 -2.71
C TYR A 237 2.70 1.16 -2.02
N TYR A 238 3.57 0.49 -2.78
CA TYR A 238 4.78 -0.14 -2.27
C TYR A 238 5.97 0.04 -3.21
N GLU A 239 7.15 0.13 -2.62
CA GLU A 239 8.45 0.00 -3.29
C GLU A 239 8.94 -1.44 -3.22
N LEU A 240 9.81 -1.84 -4.15
CA LEU A 240 10.53 -3.10 -4.08
C LEU A 240 11.85 -2.92 -3.32
N ASP A 241 12.19 -3.91 -2.51
CA ASP A 241 13.38 -3.93 -1.69
C ASP A 241 14.58 -4.47 -2.50
N PRO A 242 15.60 -3.64 -2.80
CA PRO A 242 16.76 -4.05 -3.58
C PRO A 242 17.58 -5.18 -2.93
N ASP A 243 17.56 -5.27 -1.60
CA ASP A 243 18.31 -6.27 -0.83
C ASP A 243 17.52 -7.56 -0.65
N ARG A 244 16.23 -7.57 -1.02
CA ARG A 244 15.34 -8.74 -0.90
C ARG A 244 14.75 -9.15 -2.25
N MET A 245 15.62 -9.26 -3.26
CA MET A 245 15.33 -9.82 -4.58
C MET A 245 15.99 -11.18 -4.75
N TYR A 246 15.20 -12.26 -4.70
CA TYR A 246 15.71 -13.63 -4.67
C TYR A 246 15.21 -14.46 -5.85
N ARG A 247 16.13 -15.02 -6.66
CA ARG A 247 15.77 -15.99 -7.70
C ARG A 247 15.14 -17.26 -7.12
N ARG A 248 15.61 -17.69 -5.96
CA ARG A 248 15.13 -18.84 -5.19
C ARG A 248 14.98 -18.40 -3.75
N TYR A 249 13.75 -18.42 -3.25
CA TYR A 249 13.45 -18.15 -1.84
C TYR A 249 12.49 -19.21 -1.32
N HIS A 250 12.50 -19.43 -0.02
CA HIS A 250 11.59 -20.34 0.64
C HIS A 250 11.00 -19.63 1.87
N SER A 251 9.68 -19.48 1.92
CA SER A 251 8.99 -18.85 3.03
C SER A 251 9.10 -19.70 4.28
N HIS A 252 9.62 -19.14 5.37
CA HIS A 252 9.62 -19.79 6.67
C HIS A 252 8.22 -19.81 7.30
N GLU A 253 7.45 -18.73 7.15
CA GLU A 253 6.12 -18.60 7.75
C GLU A 253 5.11 -19.57 7.10
N TRP A 254 5.23 -19.78 5.79
CA TRP A 254 4.29 -20.61 5.03
C TRP A 254 4.88 -21.96 4.58
N ASN A 255 6.17 -22.19 4.79
CA ASN A 255 6.88 -23.40 4.34
C ASN A 255 6.64 -23.69 2.84
N GLN A 256 6.81 -22.67 1.99
CA GLN A 256 6.54 -22.74 0.55
C GLN A 256 7.68 -22.13 -0.27
N PRO A 257 8.04 -22.70 -1.43
CA PRO A 257 8.96 -22.07 -2.37
C PRO A 257 8.35 -20.81 -2.99
N MET A 258 9.18 -19.79 -3.16
CA MET A 258 8.87 -18.50 -3.79
C MET A 258 9.93 -18.20 -4.86
N PRO A 259 9.83 -18.80 -6.06
CA PRO A 259 10.75 -18.50 -7.16
C PRO A 259 10.60 -17.04 -7.60
N TYR A 260 11.73 -16.39 -7.89
CA TYR A 260 11.79 -14.97 -8.30
C TYR A 260 11.04 -14.04 -7.34
N ALA A 261 11.27 -14.21 -6.04
CA ALA A 261 10.67 -13.40 -4.99
C ALA A 261 11.22 -11.96 -5.02
N MET A 262 10.29 -11.00 -5.00
CA MET A 262 10.53 -9.56 -5.01
C MET A 262 9.76 -8.97 -3.82
N PHE A 263 10.45 -8.81 -2.70
CA PHE A 263 9.82 -8.33 -1.47
C PHE A 263 9.59 -6.82 -1.50
N PHE A 264 8.56 -6.37 -0.79
CA PHE A 264 8.25 -4.94 -0.69
C PHE A 264 9.06 -4.28 0.41
N THR A 265 9.57 -3.08 0.18
CA THR A 265 10.12 -2.23 1.24
C THR A 265 8.95 -1.71 2.10
N TRP A 266 8.35 -2.58 2.90
CA TRP A 266 7.21 -2.23 3.75
C TRP A 266 7.40 -2.78 5.16
N GLU A 267 7.47 -1.85 6.10
CA GLU A 267 7.67 -2.10 7.53
C GLU A 267 6.40 -1.74 8.27
N LYS A 268 5.99 -2.63 9.18
CA LYS A 268 4.82 -2.43 10.01
C LYS A 268 5.17 -2.77 11.46
N ASN A 269 4.96 -1.83 12.37
CA ASN A 269 5.25 -1.99 13.79
C ASN A 269 6.70 -2.38 14.10
N GLY A 270 7.66 -1.87 13.33
CA GLY A 270 9.09 -2.16 13.48
C GLY A 270 9.56 -3.44 12.81
N TYR A 271 8.68 -4.16 12.13
CA TYR A 271 9.00 -5.41 11.45
C TYR A 271 8.88 -5.28 9.95
N GLN A 272 9.91 -5.75 9.23
CA GLN A 272 9.84 -5.95 7.80
C GLN A 272 8.76 -6.99 7.48
N THR A 273 7.86 -6.64 6.57
CA THR A 273 6.80 -7.56 6.17
C THR A 273 7.33 -8.63 5.21
N GLY A 274 6.65 -9.77 5.18
CA GLY A 274 6.88 -10.85 4.22
C GLY A 274 6.09 -10.69 2.91
N LEU A 275 5.53 -9.50 2.66
CA LEU A 275 4.72 -9.25 1.47
C LEU A 275 5.62 -9.11 0.24
N ALA A 276 5.33 -9.89 -0.81
CA ALA A 276 6.15 -9.97 -2.00
C ALA A 276 5.34 -10.29 -3.25
N ILE A 277 5.93 -10.03 -4.41
CA ILE A 277 5.56 -10.64 -5.68
C ILE A 277 6.47 -11.86 -5.91
N HIS A 278 5.93 -13.00 -6.32
CA HIS A 278 6.73 -14.19 -6.66
C HIS A 278 6.00 -15.13 -7.62
N GLY A 279 6.70 -16.13 -8.17
CA GLY A 279 6.08 -17.17 -8.98
C GLY A 279 5.34 -18.21 -8.14
N ALA A 280 4.18 -18.68 -8.60
CA ALA A 280 3.46 -19.82 -8.04
C ALA A 280 4.20 -21.14 -8.31
N THR A 281 3.89 -22.20 -7.57
CA THR A 281 4.53 -23.51 -7.75
C THR A 281 3.50 -24.64 -7.65
N GLY A 282 3.70 -25.73 -8.38
CA GLY A 282 2.84 -26.91 -8.29
C GLY A 282 1.37 -26.59 -8.56
N ALA A 283 0.49 -27.08 -7.69
CA ALA A 283 -0.96 -26.86 -7.80
C ALA A 283 -1.39 -25.40 -7.62
N ASP A 284 -0.55 -24.52 -7.05
CA ASP A 284 -0.89 -23.10 -6.93
C ASP A 284 -0.94 -22.39 -8.29
N ILE A 285 -0.32 -22.96 -9.34
CA ILE A 285 -0.34 -22.40 -10.69
C ILE A 285 -1.76 -22.39 -11.27
N SER A 286 -2.57 -23.43 -10.99
CA SER A 286 -3.96 -23.49 -11.44
C SER A 286 -4.90 -22.56 -10.65
N LEU A 287 -4.40 -21.88 -9.62
CA LEU A 287 -5.17 -20.93 -8.80
C LEU A 287 -4.91 -19.47 -9.19
N LEU A 288 -4.08 -19.22 -10.21
CA LEU A 288 -3.95 -17.89 -10.81
C LEU A 288 -5.30 -17.44 -11.37
N GLY A 289 -5.64 -16.15 -11.17
CA GLY A 289 -6.98 -15.62 -11.39
C GLY A 289 -7.91 -15.70 -10.17
N GLN A 290 -7.43 -16.18 -9.02
CA GLN A 290 -8.23 -16.33 -7.79
C GLN A 290 -7.48 -15.83 -6.55
N ARG A 291 -8.24 -15.39 -5.53
CA ARG A 291 -7.72 -15.07 -4.19
C ARG A 291 -7.34 -16.33 -3.41
N ALA A 292 -6.16 -16.88 -3.70
CA ALA A 292 -5.73 -18.17 -3.20
C ALA A 292 -4.31 -18.18 -2.61
N SER A 293 -3.68 -17.01 -2.47
CA SER A 293 -2.38 -16.88 -1.82
C SER A 293 -2.50 -16.70 -0.31
N ALA A 294 -1.36 -16.70 0.36
CA ALA A 294 -1.25 -16.42 1.77
C ALA A 294 -1.00 -14.91 2.07
N GLY A 295 -1.19 -14.04 1.07
CA GLY A 295 -1.01 -12.59 1.17
C GLY A 295 -0.11 -12.02 0.06
N CYS A 296 0.86 -12.79 -0.42
CA CYS A 296 1.72 -12.41 -1.55
C CYS A 296 0.94 -12.30 -2.87
N VAL A 297 1.52 -11.60 -3.85
CA VAL A 297 1.02 -11.59 -5.23
C VAL A 297 1.74 -12.68 -6.02
N ARG A 298 1.03 -13.74 -6.39
CA ARG A 298 1.58 -14.86 -7.14
C ARG A 298 1.39 -14.68 -8.63
N LEU A 299 2.41 -15.03 -9.42
CA LEU A 299 2.43 -15.01 -10.88
C LEU A 299 2.70 -16.41 -11.45
N ASP A 300 2.44 -16.64 -12.75
CA ASP A 300 3.06 -17.79 -13.46
C ASP A 300 4.60 -17.69 -13.32
N PRO A 301 5.34 -18.79 -13.06
CA PRO A 301 6.79 -18.78 -12.95
C PRO A 301 7.54 -18.07 -14.10
N ARG A 302 7.02 -18.15 -15.32
CA ARG A 302 7.60 -17.46 -16.49
C ARG A 302 7.41 -15.95 -16.39
N ASN A 303 6.22 -15.51 -15.99
CA ASN A 303 5.91 -14.10 -15.79
C ASN A 303 6.70 -13.52 -14.61
N ALA A 304 6.84 -14.27 -13.51
CA ALA A 304 7.67 -13.86 -12.38
C ALA A 304 9.15 -13.70 -12.78
N ARG A 305 9.69 -14.65 -13.55
CA ARG A 305 11.06 -14.56 -14.09
C ARG A 305 11.23 -13.34 -14.98
N LEU A 306 10.30 -13.12 -15.90
CA LEU A 306 10.30 -12.00 -16.84
C LEU A 306 10.32 -10.67 -16.09
N LEU A 307 9.37 -10.49 -15.18
CA LEU A 307 9.25 -9.27 -14.37
C LEU A 307 10.48 -9.04 -13.50
N PHE A 308 10.97 -10.09 -12.83
CA PHE A 308 12.18 -10.01 -12.00
C PHE A 308 13.38 -9.53 -12.81
N GLN A 309 13.60 -10.08 -14.01
CA GLN A 309 14.73 -9.70 -14.85
C GLN A 309 14.59 -8.29 -15.39
N LEU A 310 13.40 -7.91 -15.86
CA LEU A 310 13.09 -6.55 -16.30
C LEU A 310 13.44 -5.53 -15.21
N ILE A 311 12.90 -5.72 -14.01
CA ILE A 311 13.11 -4.82 -12.88
C ILE A 311 14.58 -4.77 -12.48
N HIS A 312 15.21 -5.93 -12.33
CA HIS A 312 16.58 -6.01 -11.85
C HIS A 312 17.58 -5.38 -12.83
N LYS A 313 17.34 -5.48 -14.14
CA LYS A 313 18.23 -4.98 -15.17
C LYS A 313 18.00 -3.50 -15.47
N ASP A 314 16.75 -3.09 -15.64
CA ASP A 314 16.43 -1.84 -16.33
C ASP A 314 15.91 -0.73 -15.40
N TYR A 315 15.53 -1.04 -14.15
CA TYR A 315 14.85 -0.09 -13.25
C TYR A 315 15.58 0.19 -11.94
N LYS A 316 16.86 -0.20 -11.80
CA LYS A 316 17.67 0.23 -10.66
C LYS A 316 17.95 1.73 -10.74
N GLY A 317 17.91 2.41 -9.60
CA GLY A 317 18.28 3.82 -9.52
C GLY A 317 17.88 4.46 -8.20
N LEU A 318 17.98 5.80 -8.16
CA LEU A 318 17.44 6.57 -7.04
C LEU A 318 15.92 6.63 -7.15
N ALA A 319 15.26 6.09 -6.13
CA ALA A 319 13.82 6.16 -5.95
C ALA A 319 13.52 7.01 -4.71
N PRO A 320 12.38 7.71 -4.65
CA PRO A 320 11.95 8.35 -3.42
C PRO A 320 11.74 7.27 -2.35
N ARG A 321 11.57 7.68 -1.09
CA ARG A 321 11.15 6.77 -0.02
C ARG A 321 9.73 7.06 0.39
N PHE A 322 8.97 6.04 0.76
CA PHE A 322 7.70 6.25 1.44
C PHE A 322 7.89 6.89 2.82
N ALA A 323 6.92 7.72 3.21
CA ALA A 323 6.88 8.34 4.52
C ALA A 323 6.88 7.28 5.63
N TYR A 324 7.60 7.55 6.72
CA TYR A 324 7.75 6.62 7.82
C TYR A 324 7.34 7.27 9.14
N ASN A 325 6.38 6.64 9.82
CA ASN A 325 5.95 7.08 11.14
C ASN A 325 6.85 6.47 12.22
N ARG A 326 7.74 7.28 12.79
CA ARG A 326 8.68 6.86 13.84
C ARG A 326 8.01 6.44 15.15
N ARG A 327 6.79 6.93 15.44
CA ARG A 327 6.08 6.58 16.67
C ARG A 327 5.53 5.16 16.62
N THR A 328 5.01 4.76 15.46
CA THR A 328 4.45 3.42 15.25
C THR A 328 5.43 2.47 14.59
N ALA A 329 6.60 2.95 14.17
CA ALA A 329 7.57 2.22 13.37
C ALA A 329 6.92 1.59 12.13
N THR A 330 6.09 2.36 11.43
CA THR A 330 5.33 1.89 10.26
C THR A 330 5.56 2.80 9.08
N MET A 331 5.85 2.17 7.94
CA MET A 331 5.94 2.83 6.66
C MET A 331 4.56 3.00 6.05
N SER A 332 4.31 4.20 5.50
CA SER A 332 3.11 4.53 4.78
C SER A 332 2.97 3.65 3.53
N ASN A 333 1.77 3.14 3.29
CA ASN A 333 1.37 2.57 2.01
C ASN A 333 0.23 3.39 1.37
N ASP A 334 -0.03 4.61 1.85
CA ASP A 334 -1.11 5.50 1.35
C ASP A 334 -0.65 6.41 0.19
N GLY A 335 0.55 6.19 -0.37
CA GLY A 335 1.08 7.04 -1.45
C GLY A 335 1.91 8.24 -0.97
N LEU A 336 2.03 8.43 0.35
CA LEU A 336 2.80 9.53 0.93
C LEU A 336 4.31 9.26 0.87
N LEU A 337 5.03 10.15 0.19
CA LEU A 337 6.49 10.11 0.11
C LEU A 337 7.14 10.92 1.24
N MET A 338 8.35 10.50 1.62
CA MET A 338 9.13 11.10 2.68
C MET A 338 9.75 12.41 2.20
N HIS A 339 9.53 13.46 2.98
CA HIS A 339 10.12 14.77 2.77
C HIS A 339 11.06 15.14 3.91
N ASP A 340 12.08 15.93 3.63
CA ASP A 340 12.92 16.56 4.65
C ASP A 340 12.23 17.78 5.29
N LYS A 341 12.90 18.45 6.24
CA LYS A 341 12.37 19.64 6.91
C LYS A 341 12.16 20.83 5.96
N ALA A 342 12.85 20.85 4.82
CA ALA A 342 12.73 21.88 3.80
C ALA A 342 11.65 21.54 2.76
N GLY A 343 10.99 20.38 2.87
CA GLY A 343 9.97 19.94 1.94
C GLY A 343 10.52 19.30 0.67
N ASN A 344 11.79 18.86 0.65
CA ASN A 344 12.34 18.12 -0.48
C ASN A 344 12.14 16.62 -0.30
N LEU A 345 11.86 15.90 -1.39
CA LEU A 345 11.79 14.45 -1.40
C LEU A 345 13.12 13.82 -0.98
N GLN A 346 13.03 12.78 -0.14
CA GLN A 346 14.17 11.97 0.26
C GLN A 346 14.28 10.74 -0.65
N PHE A 347 15.45 10.54 -1.22
CA PHE A 347 15.75 9.44 -2.14
C PHE A 347 16.70 8.42 -1.52
N ALA A 348 16.61 7.18 -1.99
CA ALA A 348 17.56 6.11 -1.69
C ALA A 348 17.81 5.26 -2.94
N GLU A 349 18.89 4.50 -2.92
CA GLU A 349 19.11 3.46 -3.92
C GLU A 349 18.00 2.40 -3.82
N GLY A 350 17.42 2.04 -4.96
CA GLY A 350 16.34 1.08 -5.02
C GLY A 350 15.90 0.85 -6.46
N TYR A 351 14.62 0.58 -6.63
CA TYR A 351 14.00 0.42 -7.93
C TYR A 351 13.05 1.58 -8.21
N LYS A 352 13.12 2.16 -9.42
CA LYS A 352 12.14 3.13 -9.92
C LYS A 352 10.84 2.44 -10.36
N VAL A 353 10.36 1.52 -9.51
CA VAL A 353 9.18 0.69 -9.68
C VAL A 353 8.20 1.00 -8.56
N LEU A 354 6.98 1.38 -8.92
CA LEU A 354 5.88 1.57 -7.99
C LEU A 354 4.90 0.41 -8.12
N VAL A 355 4.65 -0.29 -7.02
CA VAL A 355 3.58 -1.29 -6.93
C VAL A 355 2.35 -0.62 -6.36
N PHE A 356 1.23 -0.70 -7.07
CA PHE A 356 -0.07 -0.22 -6.61
C PHE A 356 -1.04 -1.39 -6.53
N ILE A 357 -1.54 -1.69 -5.34
CA ILE A 357 -2.49 -2.77 -5.10
C ILE A 357 -3.82 -2.17 -4.65
N GLU A 358 -4.92 -2.55 -5.27
CA GLU A 358 -6.24 -2.09 -4.85
C GLU A 358 -7.32 -3.16 -5.00
N ASN A 359 -8.44 -2.94 -4.31
CA ASN A 359 -9.60 -3.83 -4.37
C ASN A 359 -10.67 -3.36 -5.36
N ASN A 360 -10.28 -3.10 -6.61
CA ASN A 360 -11.16 -2.56 -7.66
C ASN A 360 -11.23 -3.52 -8.84
N GLY A 361 -12.41 -4.09 -9.10
CA GLY A 361 -12.65 -5.02 -10.18
C GLY A 361 -12.79 -4.38 -11.56
N GLY A 362 -12.88 -3.06 -11.65
CA GLY A 362 -13.23 -2.38 -12.90
C GLY A 362 -14.71 -2.49 -13.24
N ASP A 363 -15.57 -2.74 -12.25
CA ASP A 363 -17.01 -2.81 -12.46
C ASP A 363 -17.55 -1.45 -12.92
N ASN A 364 -18.43 -1.46 -13.91
CA ASN A 364 -19.12 -0.25 -14.36
C ASN A 364 -20.12 0.17 -13.29
N ILE A 365 -19.75 1.13 -12.43
CA ILE A 365 -20.67 1.72 -11.45
C ILE A 365 -21.63 2.70 -12.15
N VAL A 366 -22.37 2.22 -13.16
CA VAL A 366 -23.54 2.90 -13.74
C VAL A 366 -24.84 2.40 -13.08
N ALA A 367 -24.80 1.34 -12.27
CA ALA A 367 -26.00 0.69 -11.73
C ALA A 367 -26.24 0.89 -10.22
N ALA A 368 -26.12 2.12 -9.70
CA ALA A 368 -26.52 2.42 -8.31
C ALA A 368 -27.22 3.79 -8.11
N LEU A 369 -27.64 4.47 -9.19
CA LEU A 369 -28.36 5.76 -9.11
C LEU A 369 -29.71 5.78 -9.85
N PHE A 370 -30.33 4.61 -10.08
CA PHE A 370 -31.70 4.52 -10.60
C PHE A 370 -32.61 3.74 -9.67
#